data_AF-A0A1Y1UWL6-F1
#
_entry.id   AF-A0A1Y1UWL6-F1
#
_cell.length_a   1.000
_cell.length_b   1.000
_cell.length_c   1.000
_cell.angle_alpha   90.00
_cell.angle_beta   90.00
_cell.angle_gamma   90.00
#
_symmetry.space_group_name_H-M   'P 1'
#
loop_
_entity.id
_entity.type
_entity.pdbx_description
1 polymer ?
#
loop_
_entity_poly.entity_id
_entity_poly.type
_entity_poly.pdbx_seq_one_letter_code
_entity_poly.pdbx_strand_id
1 'polypeptide(L)'
;MEKEKMKKMKTIEDEEDNEKDKEDEKNDNEEEINNKEINNNKKVNDNSKEKRKRNEEEIIEYRKSLNERCHSIYTLKEKSSNKEEIYKNAIEFHFIEIQKFRQKENIKKLQKKQYRWIKFLISPEAFIDSKKKVFQQAIKILIKLGNDRNFYPYYNQKEKDNRDYISAIDEGFKEGLEKAISKSKRKFDIKITLKMFKGDMKLDKVKEFNFLSENETDILYNFLYDKNTNRSINMLATNLNIDKNELKEILDSFEIHYNDKGKKRKT
;
A
#
# COMPACT_ATOMS: atom_id res chain seq x y z
N MET A 1 -62.36 -87.25 26.81
CA MET A 1 -61.22 -87.87 27.52
C MET A 1 -59.95 -87.52 26.75
N GLU A 2 -59.37 -86.34 27.00
CA GLU A 2 -58.26 -86.17 27.95
C GLU A 2 -56.88 -86.48 27.34
N LYS A 3 -56.52 -85.84 26.22
CA LYS A 3 -55.17 -85.92 25.61
C LYS A 3 -54.66 -84.65 24.90
N GLU A 4 -55.07 -83.45 25.32
CA GLU A 4 -54.44 -82.19 24.85
C GLU A 4 -54.10 -81.23 25.99
N LYS A 5 -53.87 -81.79 27.19
CA LYS A 5 -53.26 -81.09 28.31
C LYS A 5 -52.04 -81.86 28.78
N MET A 6 -50.96 -81.72 28.06
CA MET A 6 -49.65 -81.67 28.70
C MET A 6 -48.82 -80.70 27.87
N LYS A 7 -48.88 -79.43 28.30
CA LYS A 7 -47.82 -78.84 29.13
C LYS A 7 -46.56 -78.64 28.29
N LYS A 8 -46.29 -77.39 27.96
CA LYS A 8 -45.40 -76.57 28.82
C LYS A 8 -44.07 -77.27 29.03
N MET A 9 -43.13 -76.92 28.17
CA MET A 9 -41.69 -76.77 28.40
C MET A 9 -41.13 -76.58 26.99
N LYS A 10 -40.61 -75.44 26.57
CA LYS A 10 -39.73 -74.48 27.23
C LYS A 10 -39.58 -73.25 26.31
N THR A 11 -39.18 -72.12 26.92
CA THR A 11 -38.40 -71.00 26.36
C THR A 11 -39.10 -70.18 25.25
N ILE A 12 -39.53 -68.92 25.46
CA ILE A 12 -38.77 -67.70 25.86
C ILE A 12 -37.58 -67.48 24.92
N GLU A 13 -37.44 -66.25 24.42
CA GLU A 13 -36.47 -65.72 23.42
C GLU A 13 -37.09 -65.72 22.00
N ASP A 14 -37.46 -64.60 21.36
CA ASP A 14 -37.09 -63.20 21.53
C ASP A 14 -38.19 -62.23 21.08
N GLU A 15 -38.58 -61.33 21.99
CA GLU A 15 -39.14 -60.01 21.67
C GLU A 15 -37.96 -59.10 21.30
N GLU A 16 -37.51 -59.08 20.05
CA GLU A 16 -36.58 -58.07 19.52
C GLU A 16 -36.51 -58.27 18.00
N ASP A 17 -37.11 -57.37 17.21
CA ASP A 17 -36.81 -57.11 15.78
C ASP A 17 -38.05 -56.60 15.01
N ASN A 18 -38.57 -55.44 15.40
CA ASN A 18 -39.44 -54.64 14.51
C ASN A 18 -39.12 -53.13 14.55
N GLU A 19 -37.88 -52.79 14.91
CA GLU A 19 -37.36 -51.42 14.91
C GLU A 19 -36.13 -51.23 13.98
N LYS A 20 -35.90 -52.15 13.03
CA LYS A 20 -34.76 -52.06 12.08
C LYS A 20 -35.09 -51.50 10.70
N ASP A 21 -36.35 -51.48 10.27
CA ASP A 21 -36.68 -51.14 8.88
C ASP A 21 -36.94 -49.64 8.61
N LYS A 22 -36.52 -48.73 9.51
CA LYS A 22 -36.60 -47.26 9.29
C LYS A 22 -35.28 -46.50 9.51
N GLU A 23 -34.23 -47.18 9.96
CA GLU A 23 -32.90 -46.57 10.10
C GLU A 23 -32.03 -46.76 8.85
N ASP A 24 -32.21 -47.86 8.11
CA ASP A 24 -31.38 -48.16 6.93
C ASP A 24 -31.72 -47.28 5.70
N GLU A 25 -32.99 -46.93 5.45
CA GLU A 25 -33.35 -46.00 4.34
C GLU A 25 -32.99 -44.52 4.62
N LYS A 26 -32.75 -44.16 5.90
CA LYS A 26 -32.25 -42.82 6.26
C LYS A 26 -30.73 -42.72 6.12
N ASN A 27 -30.02 -43.78 6.49
CA ASN A 27 -28.55 -43.82 6.41
C ASN A 27 -28.03 -43.83 4.96
N ASP A 28 -28.69 -44.55 4.05
CA ASP A 28 -28.28 -44.58 2.63
C ASP A 28 -28.49 -43.24 1.92
N ASN A 29 -29.55 -42.49 2.29
CA ASN A 29 -29.80 -41.16 1.76
C ASN A 29 -28.85 -40.10 2.35
N GLU A 30 -28.49 -40.20 3.63
CA GLU A 30 -27.53 -39.30 4.26
C GLU A 30 -26.09 -39.53 3.75
N GLU A 31 -25.68 -40.79 3.50
CA GLU A 31 -24.39 -41.09 2.88
C GLU A 31 -24.32 -40.64 1.41
N GLU A 32 -25.38 -40.80 0.62
CA GLU A 32 -25.41 -40.29 -0.76
C GLU A 32 -25.36 -38.76 -0.84
N ILE A 33 -26.07 -38.07 0.06
CA ILE A 33 -26.07 -36.60 0.16
C ILE A 33 -24.70 -36.10 0.61
N ASN A 34 -24.10 -36.72 1.65
CA ASN A 34 -22.75 -36.39 2.10
C ASN A 34 -21.70 -36.63 1.00
N ASN A 35 -21.79 -37.73 0.27
CA ASN A 35 -20.86 -38.03 -0.83
C ASN A 35 -21.03 -37.07 -2.01
N LYS A 36 -22.25 -36.61 -2.33
CA LYS A 36 -22.50 -35.57 -3.33
C LYS A 36 -21.97 -34.20 -2.88
N GLU A 37 -22.14 -33.82 -1.61
CA GLU A 37 -21.61 -32.58 -1.06
C GLU A 37 -20.07 -32.57 -0.98
N ILE A 38 -19.44 -33.67 -0.54
CA ILE A 38 -17.99 -33.82 -0.49
C ILE A 38 -17.40 -33.74 -1.91
N ASN A 39 -18.02 -34.40 -2.89
CA ASN A 39 -17.57 -34.35 -4.29
C ASN A 39 -17.75 -32.96 -4.91
N ASN A 40 -18.84 -32.26 -4.59
CA ASN A 40 -19.07 -30.88 -5.02
C ASN A 40 -18.06 -29.93 -4.37
N ASN A 41 -17.77 -30.07 -3.08
CA ASN A 41 -16.77 -29.27 -2.37
C ASN A 41 -15.36 -29.54 -2.91
N LYS A 42 -15.03 -30.79 -3.26
CA LYS A 42 -13.75 -31.16 -3.89
C LYS A 42 -13.62 -30.54 -5.29
N LYS A 43 -14.65 -30.65 -6.14
CA LYS A 43 -14.70 -29.99 -7.46
C LYS A 43 -14.60 -28.47 -7.37
N VAL A 44 -15.28 -27.83 -6.42
CA VAL A 44 -15.23 -26.38 -6.21
C VAL A 44 -13.84 -25.96 -5.72
N ASN A 45 -13.22 -26.72 -4.83
CA ASN A 45 -11.88 -26.44 -4.33
C ASN A 45 -10.81 -26.64 -5.42
N ASP A 46 -10.93 -27.68 -6.24
CA ASP A 46 -10.04 -27.94 -7.38
C ASP A 46 -10.21 -26.87 -8.48
N ASN A 47 -11.45 -26.48 -8.81
CA ASN A 47 -11.72 -25.34 -9.70
C ASN A 47 -11.14 -24.03 -9.15
N SER A 48 -11.20 -23.81 -7.83
CA SER A 48 -10.64 -22.62 -7.19
C SER A 48 -9.11 -22.61 -7.23
N LYS A 49 -8.47 -23.77 -7.05
CA LYS A 49 -7.01 -23.95 -7.15
C LYS A 49 -6.53 -23.78 -8.59
N GLU A 50 -7.24 -24.34 -9.57
CA GLU A 50 -6.94 -24.11 -10.99
C GLU A 50 -7.14 -22.66 -11.40
N LYS A 51 -8.16 -21.98 -10.87
CA LYS A 51 -8.38 -20.55 -11.14
C LYS A 51 -7.28 -19.68 -10.51
N ARG A 52 -6.80 -20.02 -9.30
CA ARG A 52 -5.66 -19.37 -8.67
C ARG A 52 -4.35 -19.63 -9.42
N LYS A 53 -4.10 -20.87 -9.85
CA LYS A 53 -2.93 -21.23 -10.68
C LYS A 53 -2.94 -20.51 -12.04
N ARG A 54 -4.08 -20.46 -12.74
CA ARG A 54 -4.24 -19.67 -13.97
C ARG A 54 -3.96 -18.19 -13.73
N ASN A 55 -4.47 -17.62 -12.65
CA ASN A 55 -4.16 -16.23 -12.29
C ASN A 55 -2.67 -16.02 -11.99
N GLU A 56 -1.99 -16.97 -11.34
CA GLU A 56 -0.56 -16.90 -11.05
C GLU A 56 0.30 -17.05 -12.32
N GLU A 57 -0.05 -17.98 -13.20
CA GLU A 57 0.59 -18.17 -14.51
C GLU A 57 0.42 -16.91 -15.39
N GLU A 58 -0.78 -16.33 -15.44
CA GLU A 58 -1.04 -15.07 -16.14
C GLU A 58 -0.25 -13.91 -15.54
N ILE A 59 -0.10 -13.82 -14.22
CA ILE A 59 0.73 -12.80 -13.55
C ILE A 59 2.21 -13.00 -13.88
N ILE A 60 2.70 -14.24 -13.87
CA ILE A 60 4.09 -14.57 -14.20
C ILE A 60 4.37 -14.24 -15.68
N GLU A 61 3.48 -14.62 -16.58
CA GLU A 61 3.56 -14.32 -17.99
C GLU A 61 3.50 -12.81 -18.24
N TYR A 62 2.60 -12.09 -17.55
CA TYR A 62 2.52 -10.64 -17.63
C TYR A 62 3.81 -9.97 -17.14
N ARG A 63 4.37 -10.40 -16.00
CA ARG A 63 5.66 -9.90 -15.49
C ARG A 63 6.80 -10.18 -16.46
N LYS A 64 6.85 -11.37 -17.06
CA LYS A 64 7.82 -11.71 -18.11
C LYS A 64 7.66 -10.80 -19.32
N SER A 65 6.41 -10.55 -19.74
CA SER A 65 6.11 -9.62 -20.84
C SER A 65 6.57 -8.20 -20.53
N LEU A 66 6.47 -7.73 -19.28
CA LEU A 66 6.95 -6.42 -18.85
C LEU A 66 8.48 -6.33 -18.91
N ASN A 67 9.17 -7.40 -18.51
CA ASN A 67 10.62 -7.48 -18.58
C ASN A 67 11.12 -7.47 -20.04
N GLU A 68 10.41 -8.15 -20.94
CA GLU A 68 10.74 -8.16 -22.38
C GLU A 68 10.26 -6.92 -23.14
N ARG A 69 9.39 -6.09 -22.55
CA ARG A 69 8.86 -4.88 -23.18
C ARG A 69 9.88 -3.75 -23.10
N CYS A 70 10.43 -3.35 -24.25
CA CYS A 70 11.39 -2.25 -24.35
C CYS A 70 10.73 -0.91 -24.72
N HIS A 71 9.48 -0.94 -25.14
CA HIS A 71 8.72 0.22 -25.57
C HIS A 71 7.26 0.05 -25.14
N SER A 72 6.81 0.92 -24.24
CA SER A 72 5.43 0.98 -23.79
C SER A 72 4.82 2.28 -24.29
N ILE A 73 3.59 2.19 -24.80
CA ILE A 73 2.81 3.33 -25.27
C ILE A 73 1.57 3.40 -24.38
N TYR A 74 1.38 4.54 -23.72
CA TYR A 74 0.20 4.79 -22.91
C TYR A 74 -0.61 5.93 -23.50
N THR A 75 -1.93 5.77 -23.46
CA THR A 75 -2.90 6.77 -23.90
C THR A 75 -3.81 7.12 -22.74
N LEU A 76 -4.56 8.23 -22.86
CA LEU A 76 -5.53 8.65 -21.86
C LEU A 76 -6.94 8.23 -22.26
N LYS A 77 -7.72 7.77 -21.28
CA LYS A 77 -9.16 7.54 -21.42
C LYS A 77 -9.89 8.29 -20.33
N GLU A 78 -11.06 8.85 -20.65
CA GLU A 78 -11.93 9.42 -19.64
C GLU A 78 -12.59 8.29 -18.84
N LYS A 79 -12.42 8.31 -17.52
CA LYS A 79 -12.73 7.17 -16.65
C LYS A 79 -14.22 6.80 -16.65
N SER A 80 -15.11 7.79 -16.73
CA SER A 80 -16.56 7.57 -16.57
C SER A 80 -17.18 6.97 -17.82
N SER A 81 -16.79 7.46 -19.00
CA SER A 81 -17.29 6.98 -20.29
C SER A 81 -16.44 5.87 -20.90
N ASN A 82 -15.23 5.63 -20.37
CA ASN A 82 -14.20 4.77 -20.94
C ASN A 82 -13.86 5.13 -22.41
N LYS A 83 -14.16 6.38 -22.83
CA LYS A 83 -13.90 6.86 -24.18
C LYS A 83 -12.51 7.47 -24.28
N GLU A 84 -11.87 7.17 -25.39
CA GLU A 84 -10.57 7.75 -25.79
C GLU A 84 -10.75 8.97 -26.70
N GLU A 85 -11.95 9.22 -27.23
CA GLU A 85 -12.19 10.05 -28.43
C GLU A 85 -11.49 11.42 -28.45
N ILE A 86 -11.41 12.11 -27.31
CA ILE A 86 -10.76 13.44 -27.21
C ILE A 86 -9.23 13.32 -27.12
N TYR A 87 -8.71 12.26 -26.52
CA TYR A 87 -7.28 12.08 -26.26
C TYR A 87 -6.58 11.16 -27.27
N LYS A 88 -7.35 10.40 -28.04
CA LYS A 88 -6.86 9.46 -29.04
C LYS A 88 -6.06 10.22 -30.09
N ASN A 89 -4.79 9.86 -30.23
CA ASN A 89 -3.79 10.53 -31.07
C ASN A 89 -3.45 11.98 -30.67
N ALA A 90 -4.09 12.55 -29.64
CA ALA A 90 -3.76 13.88 -29.13
C ALA A 90 -2.60 13.79 -28.12
N ILE A 91 -2.59 12.76 -27.28
CA ILE A 91 -1.56 12.55 -26.26
C ILE A 91 -1.20 11.06 -26.19
N GLU A 92 0.05 10.75 -26.53
CA GLU A 92 0.65 9.43 -26.36
C GLU A 92 1.96 9.55 -25.57
N PHE A 93 2.07 8.75 -24.52
CA PHE A 93 3.28 8.66 -23.71
C PHE A 93 4.10 7.44 -24.12
N HIS A 94 5.28 7.70 -24.68
CA HIS A 94 6.22 6.66 -25.07
C HIS A 94 7.29 6.48 -24.00
N PHE A 95 7.31 5.32 -23.36
CA PHE A 95 8.38 4.91 -22.45
C PHE A 95 9.29 3.93 -23.16
N ILE A 96 10.53 4.36 -23.42
CA ILE A 96 11.53 3.56 -24.15
C ILE A 96 12.68 3.23 -23.22
N GLU A 97 12.83 1.95 -22.93
CA GLU A 97 13.90 1.44 -22.05
C GLU A 97 15.11 1.03 -22.88
N ILE A 98 16.01 1.98 -23.15
CA ILE A 98 17.18 1.78 -24.01
C ILE A 98 18.03 0.58 -23.56
N GLN A 99 18.21 0.38 -22.25
CA GLN A 99 19.03 -0.72 -21.72
C GLN A 99 18.45 -2.10 -22.06
N LYS A 100 17.12 -2.25 -22.09
CA LYS A 100 16.47 -3.51 -22.45
C LYS A 100 16.75 -3.92 -23.90
N PHE A 101 17.01 -2.97 -24.80
CA PHE A 101 17.40 -3.28 -26.18
C PHE A 101 18.80 -3.89 -26.31
N ARG A 102 19.65 -3.81 -25.27
CA ARG A 102 20.97 -4.45 -25.23
C ARG A 102 20.90 -5.93 -24.83
N GLN A 103 19.77 -6.39 -24.29
CA GLN A 103 19.56 -7.77 -23.84
C GLN A 103 19.32 -8.71 -25.04
N LYS A 104 19.81 -9.95 -24.96
CA LYS A 104 19.82 -10.93 -26.07
C LYS A 104 18.42 -11.16 -26.66
N GLU A 105 17.41 -11.18 -25.80
CA GLU A 105 16.01 -11.42 -26.12
C GLU A 105 15.42 -10.30 -26.99
N ASN A 106 15.98 -9.10 -26.91
CA ASN A 106 15.44 -7.88 -27.52
C ASN A 106 16.28 -7.33 -28.67
N ILE A 107 17.48 -7.85 -28.92
CA ILE A 107 18.37 -7.40 -30.04
C ILE A 107 17.64 -7.46 -31.39
N LYS A 108 16.82 -8.49 -31.62
CA LYS A 108 16.03 -8.62 -32.86
C LYS A 108 15.04 -7.45 -33.03
N LYS A 109 14.47 -6.92 -31.94
CA LYS A 109 13.55 -5.78 -31.99
C LYS A 109 14.26 -4.52 -32.52
N LEU A 110 15.54 -4.34 -32.19
CA LEU A 110 16.35 -3.21 -32.63
C LEU A 110 16.53 -3.12 -34.16
N GLN A 111 16.31 -4.22 -34.89
CA GLN A 111 16.37 -4.22 -36.36
C GLN A 111 15.14 -3.59 -37.02
N LYS A 112 14.03 -3.42 -36.28
CA LYS A 112 12.83 -2.78 -36.81
C LYS A 112 13.11 -1.30 -37.14
N LYS A 113 12.57 -0.83 -38.26
CA LYS A 113 12.75 0.54 -38.77
C LYS A 113 12.40 1.63 -37.75
N GLN A 114 11.39 1.41 -36.91
CA GLN A 114 10.96 2.37 -35.88
C GLN A 114 11.99 2.59 -34.78
N TYR A 115 12.85 1.61 -34.50
CA TYR A 115 13.88 1.71 -33.45
C TYR A 115 15.24 2.11 -33.99
N ARG A 116 15.30 2.65 -35.22
CA ARG A 116 16.56 3.00 -35.86
C ARG A 116 17.33 4.10 -35.12
N TRP A 117 16.63 5.04 -34.49
CA TRP A 117 17.24 6.02 -33.59
C TRP A 117 17.75 5.39 -32.29
N ILE A 118 17.02 4.43 -31.73
CA ILE A 118 17.50 3.69 -30.55
C ILE A 118 18.76 2.89 -30.90
N LYS A 119 18.79 2.27 -32.09
CA LYS A 119 19.99 1.59 -32.59
C LYS A 119 21.17 2.54 -32.73
N PHE A 120 20.93 3.75 -33.24
CA PHE A 120 21.94 4.81 -33.32
C PHE A 120 22.45 5.24 -31.94
N LEU A 121 21.58 5.42 -30.94
CA LEU A 121 22.00 5.77 -29.57
C LEU A 121 22.84 4.66 -28.91
N ILE A 122 22.60 3.40 -29.27
CA ILE A 122 23.31 2.25 -28.71
C ILE A 122 24.68 2.05 -29.37
N SER A 123 24.75 2.16 -30.69
CA SER A 123 25.98 2.05 -31.49
C SER A 123 25.91 3.02 -32.67
N PRO A 124 26.39 4.26 -32.49
CA PRO A 124 26.40 5.25 -33.54
C PRO A 124 27.37 4.87 -34.67
N GLU A 125 28.42 4.10 -34.38
CA GLU A 125 29.43 3.68 -35.35
C GLU A 125 28.81 2.88 -36.51
N ALA A 126 27.77 2.08 -36.24
CA ALA A 126 27.02 1.34 -37.25
C ALA A 126 26.29 2.23 -38.28
N PHE A 127 26.30 3.56 -38.10
CA PHE A 127 25.65 4.54 -38.96
C PHE A 127 26.62 5.49 -39.67
N ILE A 128 27.94 5.28 -39.56
CA ILE A 128 28.95 6.10 -40.25
C ILE A 128 28.66 6.14 -41.76
N ASP A 129 28.40 4.98 -42.38
CA ASP A 129 28.11 4.86 -43.81
C ASP A 129 26.62 4.99 -44.16
N SER A 130 25.80 5.54 -43.25
CA SER A 130 24.36 5.64 -43.51
C SER A 130 24.09 6.57 -44.68
N LYS A 131 23.33 6.11 -45.68
CA LYS A 131 22.86 6.93 -46.81
C LYS A 131 21.83 8.01 -46.41
N LYS A 132 21.33 7.96 -45.17
CA LYS A 132 20.31 8.90 -44.68
C LYS A 132 20.97 10.14 -44.09
N LYS A 133 20.69 11.31 -44.69
CA LYS A 133 21.23 12.62 -44.28
C LYS A 133 21.10 12.89 -42.77
N VAL A 134 19.98 12.51 -42.16
CA VAL A 134 19.74 12.74 -40.73
C VAL A 134 20.77 12.04 -39.81
N PHE A 135 21.17 10.80 -40.15
CA PHE A 135 22.17 10.08 -39.36
C PHE A 135 23.59 10.59 -39.64
N GLN A 136 23.88 10.98 -40.88
CA GLN A 136 25.13 11.64 -41.23
C GLN A 136 25.31 12.95 -40.44
N GLN A 137 24.25 13.74 -40.32
CA GLN A 137 24.28 14.97 -39.54
C GLN A 137 24.43 14.69 -38.04
N ALA A 138 23.73 13.69 -37.50
CA ALA A 138 23.87 13.28 -36.11
C ALA A 138 25.30 12.81 -35.78
N ILE A 139 25.95 12.02 -36.66
CA ILE A 139 27.35 11.62 -36.52
C ILE A 139 28.28 12.84 -36.53
N LYS A 140 28.10 13.78 -37.46
CA LYS A 140 28.92 15.02 -37.50
C LYS A 140 28.82 15.81 -36.19
N ILE A 141 27.61 15.93 -35.64
CA ILE A 141 27.39 16.58 -34.36
C ILE A 141 28.08 15.79 -33.23
N LEU A 142 27.92 14.47 -33.20
CA LEU A 142 28.55 13.62 -32.18
C LEU A 142 30.08 13.75 -32.20
N ILE A 143 30.70 13.74 -33.38
CA ILE A 143 32.15 13.96 -33.54
C ILE A 143 32.53 15.37 -33.07
N LYS A 144 31.77 16.40 -33.45
CA LYS A 144 32.03 17.77 -33.03
C LYS A 144 31.99 17.90 -31.50
N LEU A 145 30.99 17.31 -30.86
CA LEU A 145 30.84 17.30 -29.39
C LEU A 145 31.94 16.47 -28.71
N GLY A 146 32.31 15.34 -29.28
CA GLY A 146 33.40 14.49 -28.76
C GLY A 146 34.77 15.16 -28.84
N ASN A 147 34.99 16.03 -29.82
CA ASN A 147 36.22 16.80 -29.97
C ASN A 147 36.23 18.11 -29.14
N ASP A 148 35.08 18.53 -28.61
CA ASP A 148 34.99 19.70 -27.75
C ASP A 148 35.40 19.32 -26.32
N ARG A 149 36.63 19.73 -25.95
CA ARG A 149 37.21 19.48 -24.63
C ARG A 149 36.40 20.07 -23.48
N ASN A 150 35.60 21.11 -23.75
CA ASN A 150 34.80 21.79 -22.73
C ASN A 150 33.38 21.21 -22.61
N PHE A 151 32.89 20.52 -23.66
CA PHE A 151 31.54 19.98 -23.67
C PHE A 151 31.33 18.89 -22.61
N TYR A 152 32.28 17.95 -22.49
CA TYR A 152 32.16 16.86 -21.53
C TYR A 152 32.16 17.32 -20.06
N PRO A 153 33.10 18.20 -19.61
CA PRO A 153 33.02 18.81 -18.29
C PRO A 153 31.72 19.59 -18.04
N TYR A 154 31.28 20.39 -19.02
CA TYR A 154 30.04 21.15 -18.92
C TYR A 154 28.81 20.23 -18.73
N TYR A 155 28.73 19.17 -19.52
CA TYR A 155 27.65 18.19 -19.43
C TYR A 155 27.64 17.48 -18.07
N ASN A 156 28.80 17.01 -17.61
CA ASN A 156 28.93 16.34 -16.31
C ASN A 156 28.55 17.25 -15.15
N GLN A 157 28.96 18.52 -15.19
CA GLN A 157 28.57 19.49 -14.16
C GLN A 157 27.05 19.68 -14.15
N LYS A 158 26.43 19.86 -15.32
CA LYS A 158 24.97 20.01 -15.42
C LYS A 158 24.22 18.76 -14.93
N GLU A 159 24.74 17.57 -15.20
CA GLU A 159 24.18 16.33 -14.67
C GLU A 159 24.27 16.29 -13.14
N LYS A 160 25.40 16.69 -12.58
CA LYS A 160 25.59 16.81 -11.13
C LYS A 160 24.61 17.82 -10.53
N ASP A 161 24.52 19.02 -11.09
CA ASP A 161 23.61 20.08 -10.61
C ASP A 161 22.15 19.61 -10.58
N ASN A 162 21.72 18.86 -11.61
CA ASN A 162 20.39 18.28 -11.66
C ASN A 162 20.18 17.21 -10.57
N ARG A 163 21.17 16.35 -10.31
CA ARG A 163 21.10 15.37 -9.22
C ARG A 163 21.03 16.05 -7.87
N ASP A 164 21.85 17.07 -7.64
CA ASP A 164 21.88 17.83 -6.39
C ASP A 164 20.53 18.55 -6.17
N TYR A 165 19.95 19.12 -7.22
CA TYR A 165 18.60 19.72 -7.17
C TYR A 165 17.51 18.72 -6.80
N ILE A 166 17.50 17.53 -7.42
CA ILE A 166 16.52 16.48 -7.10
C ILE A 166 16.69 16.00 -5.66
N SER A 167 17.93 15.75 -5.22
CA SER A 167 18.23 15.35 -3.85
C SER A 167 17.77 16.39 -2.84
N ALA A 168 17.99 17.68 -3.10
CA ALA A 168 17.54 18.75 -2.22
C ALA A 168 16.01 18.82 -2.10
N ILE A 169 15.28 18.57 -3.20
CA ILE A 169 13.81 18.46 -3.16
C ILE A 169 13.38 17.26 -2.32
N ASP A 170 14.00 16.10 -2.53
CA ASP A 170 13.66 14.87 -1.80
C ASP A 170 13.95 15.00 -0.30
N GLU A 171 15.06 15.63 0.08
CA GLU A 171 15.38 15.95 1.47
C GLU A 171 14.36 16.92 2.07
N GLY A 172 14.02 18.00 1.36
CA GLY A 172 13.00 18.95 1.80
C GLY A 172 11.62 18.29 1.99
N PHE A 173 11.25 17.36 1.10
CA PHE A 173 10.03 16.58 1.23
C PHE A 173 10.07 15.63 2.44
N LYS A 174 11.19 14.92 2.64
CA LYS A 174 11.38 14.03 3.80
C LYS A 174 11.32 14.79 5.11
N GLU A 175 12.02 15.92 5.23
CA GLU A 175 11.95 16.77 6.42
C GLU A 175 10.53 17.27 6.68
N GLY A 176 9.82 17.68 5.62
CA GLY A 176 8.43 18.11 5.73
C GLY A 176 7.52 16.98 6.25
N LEU A 177 7.70 15.77 5.74
CA LEU A 177 6.95 14.59 6.16
C LEU A 177 7.27 14.20 7.61
N GLU A 178 8.55 14.20 8.01
CA GLU A 178 8.98 13.91 9.38
C GLU A 178 8.42 14.95 10.36
N LYS A 179 8.46 16.24 10.02
CA LYS A 179 7.84 17.30 10.82
C LYS A 179 6.32 17.09 10.96
N ALA A 180 5.63 16.70 9.88
CA ALA A 180 4.20 16.42 9.92
C ALA A 180 3.85 15.20 10.80
N ILE A 181 4.60 14.10 10.67
CA ILE A 181 4.44 12.89 11.49
C ILE A 181 4.71 13.22 12.97
N SER A 182 5.78 13.95 13.26
CA SER A 182 6.16 14.35 14.61
C SER A 182 5.09 15.24 15.26
N LYS A 183 4.58 16.25 14.55
CA LYS A 183 3.46 17.08 15.01
C LYS A 183 2.18 16.26 15.26
N SER A 184 1.85 15.34 14.35
CA SER A 184 0.67 14.47 14.50
C SER A 184 0.80 13.55 15.71
N LYS A 185 1.98 12.95 15.92
CA LYS A 185 2.26 12.12 17.09
C LYS A 185 2.15 12.94 18.36
N ARG A 186 2.73 14.13 18.39
CA ARG A 186 2.65 15.04 19.55
C ARG A 186 1.20 15.38 19.93
N LYS A 187 0.35 15.70 18.94
CA LYS A 187 -1.08 15.95 19.14
C LYS A 187 -1.79 14.70 19.69
N PHE A 188 -1.44 13.52 19.19
CA PHE A 188 -1.99 12.25 19.67
C PHE A 188 -1.60 11.95 21.13
N ASP A 189 -0.33 12.11 21.48
CA ASP A 189 0.18 11.85 22.83
C ASP A 189 -0.53 12.74 23.87
N ILE A 190 -0.63 14.05 23.60
CA ILE A 190 -1.40 14.99 24.45
C ILE A 190 -2.87 14.58 24.56
N LYS A 191 -3.50 14.20 23.44
CA LYS A 191 -4.90 13.80 23.40
C LYS A 191 -5.17 12.52 24.22
N ILE A 192 -4.29 11.53 24.13
CA ILE A 192 -4.42 10.29 24.91
C ILE A 192 -4.18 10.55 26.39
N THR A 193 -3.16 11.32 26.77
CA THR A 193 -2.91 11.69 28.16
C THR A 193 -4.10 12.42 28.78
N LEU A 194 -4.68 13.40 28.07
CA LEU A 194 -5.90 14.10 28.50
C LEU A 194 -7.10 13.14 28.66
N LYS A 195 -7.27 12.20 27.72
CA LYS A 195 -8.33 11.18 27.79
C LYS A 195 -8.16 10.28 29.01
N MET A 196 -6.94 9.89 29.35
CA MET A 196 -6.64 9.07 30.53
C MET A 196 -7.00 9.81 31.82
N PHE A 197 -6.65 11.09 31.93
CA PHE A 197 -7.03 11.92 33.07
C PHE A 197 -8.55 12.12 33.15
N LYS A 198 -9.24 12.39 32.04
CA LYS A 198 -10.71 12.45 31.99
C LYS A 198 -11.39 11.13 32.41
N GLY A 199 -10.70 10.01 32.27
CA GLY A 199 -11.14 8.69 32.76
C GLY A 199 -10.71 8.38 34.19
N ASP A 200 -10.35 9.40 34.98
CA ASP A 200 -9.92 9.31 36.38
C ASP A 200 -8.71 8.40 36.64
N MET A 201 -7.85 8.22 35.63
CA MET A 201 -6.60 7.50 35.79
C MET A 201 -5.61 8.29 36.66
N LYS A 202 -5.03 7.62 37.67
CA LYS A 202 -4.06 8.24 38.59
C LYS A 202 -2.78 8.67 37.87
N LEU A 203 -2.19 9.78 38.33
CA LEU A 203 -0.97 10.37 37.77
C LEU A 203 0.17 9.36 37.57
N ASP A 204 0.49 8.57 38.60
CA ASP A 204 1.58 7.59 38.53
C ASP A 204 1.34 6.55 37.42
N LYS A 205 0.10 6.08 37.28
CA LYS A 205 -0.28 5.15 36.20
C LYS A 205 -0.20 5.78 34.82
N VAL A 206 -0.52 7.07 34.69
CA VAL A 206 -0.40 7.78 33.41
C VAL A 206 1.07 7.94 33.01
N LYS A 207 1.96 8.21 33.98
CA LYS A 207 3.42 8.30 33.75
C LYS A 207 4.00 6.98 33.25
N GLU A 208 3.50 5.83 33.70
CA GLU A 208 3.95 4.51 33.24
C GLU A 208 3.79 4.30 31.72
N PHE A 209 2.83 4.96 31.06
CA PHE A 209 2.65 4.83 29.61
C PHE A 209 3.65 5.64 28.79
N ASN A 210 4.34 6.61 29.40
CA ASN A 210 5.43 7.37 28.79
C ASN A 210 5.10 8.01 27.42
N PHE A 211 3.85 8.43 27.22
CA PHE A 211 3.42 9.18 26.02
C PHE A 211 4.00 10.59 25.99
N LEU A 212 4.14 11.20 27.17
CA LEU A 212 4.77 12.49 27.40
C LEU A 212 5.85 12.32 28.46
N SER A 213 6.78 13.25 28.55
CA SER A 213 7.73 13.25 29.66
C SER A 213 7.01 13.39 31.01
N GLU A 214 7.63 12.94 32.10
CA GLU A 214 7.04 13.05 33.44
C GLU A 214 6.65 14.50 33.78
N ASN A 215 7.54 15.46 33.46
CA ASN A 215 7.28 16.89 33.67
C ASN A 215 6.08 17.40 32.86
N GLU A 216 5.98 17.02 31.58
CA GLU A 216 4.82 17.40 30.74
C GLU A 216 3.52 16.79 31.24
N THR A 217 3.59 15.55 31.73
CA THR A 217 2.47 14.85 32.35
C THR A 217 2.04 15.56 33.64
N ASP A 218 3.00 15.99 34.46
CA ASP A 218 2.75 16.79 35.67
C ASP A 218 2.14 18.15 35.33
N ILE A 219 2.64 18.82 34.28
CA ILE A 219 2.09 20.09 33.79
C ILE A 219 0.63 19.92 33.38
N LEU A 220 0.30 18.87 32.62
CA LEU A 220 -1.08 18.58 32.21
C LEU A 220 -1.96 18.24 33.41
N TYR A 221 -1.46 17.44 34.34
CA TYR A 221 -2.18 17.08 35.56
C TYR A 221 -2.52 18.32 36.39
N ASN A 222 -1.52 19.17 36.66
CA ASN A 222 -1.71 20.41 37.40
C ASN A 222 -2.66 21.37 36.67
N PHE A 223 -2.58 21.45 35.34
CA PHE A 223 -3.51 22.25 34.55
C PHE A 223 -4.98 21.83 34.75
N LEU A 224 -5.23 20.52 34.87
CA LEU A 224 -6.58 19.98 35.07
C LEU A 224 -7.07 20.10 36.52
N TYR A 225 -6.23 19.77 37.50
CA TYR A 225 -6.69 19.51 38.87
C TYR A 225 -6.21 20.53 39.92
N ASP A 226 -5.17 21.33 39.66
CA ASP A 226 -4.74 22.35 40.60
C ASP A 226 -5.73 23.52 40.64
N LYS A 227 -6.30 23.80 41.81
CA LYS A 227 -7.25 24.89 42.02
C LYS A 227 -6.60 26.27 41.94
N ASN A 228 -5.28 26.35 42.11
CA ASN A 228 -4.53 27.60 42.09
C ASN A 228 -4.00 27.96 40.68
N THR A 229 -4.22 27.09 39.69
CA THR A 229 -3.75 27.35 38.32
C THR A 229 -4.64 28.35 37.59
N ASN A 230 -4.03 29.31 36.90
CA ASN A 230 -4.75 30.26 36.04
C ASN A 230 -5.18 29.64 34.69
N ARG A 231 -5.00 28.31 34.50
CA ARG A 231 -5.32 27.57 33.25
C ARG A 231 -4.95 28.33 31.97
N SER A 232 -3.76 28.93 31.95
CA SER A 232 -3.31 29.77 30.84
C SER A 232 -2.98 28.90 29.63
N ILE A 233 -3.75 29.07 28.54
CA ILE A 233 -3.52 28.33 27.29
C ILE A 233 -2.14 28.64 26.69
N ASN A 234 -1.68 29.89 26.84
CA ASN A 234 -0.39 30.33 26.32
C ASN A 234 0.76 29.62 27.05
N MET A 235 0.68 29.52 28.39
CA MET A 235 1.71 28.82 29.17
C MET A 235 1.68 27.33 28.88
N LEU A 236 0.50 26.73 28.76
CA LEU A 236 0.38 25.31 28.45
C LEU A 236 0.94 24.99 27.05
N ALA A 237 0.61 25.80 26.04
CA ALA A 237 1.14 25.64 24.67
C ALA A 237 2.67 25.72 24.62
N THR A 238 3.26 26.69 25.33
CA THR A 238 4.72 26.82 25.42
C THR A 238 5.34 25.63 26.15
N ASN A 239 4.78 25.22 27.28
CA ASN A 239 5.30 24.11 28.07
C ASN A 239 5.20 22.76 27.35
N LEU A 240 4.16 22.57 26.53
CA LEU A 240 3.95 21.36 25.74
C LEU A 240 4.51 21.47 24.32
N ASN A 241 5.22 22.56 23.99
CA ASN A 241 5.79 22.80 22.67
C ASN A 241 4.83 22.45 21.50
N ILE A 242 3.60 22.94 21.60
CA ILE A 242 2.52 22.72 20.62
C ILE A 242 1.95 24.06 20.18
N ASP A 243 1.46 24.13 18.94
CA ASP A 243 0.75 25.31 18.47
C ASP A 243 -0.47 25.61 19.36
N LYS A 244 -0.68 26.89 19.65
CA LYS A 244 -1.75 27.33 20.53
C LYS A 244 -3.13 26.98 19.99
N ASN A 245 -3.36 27.15 18.69
CA ASN A 245 -4.67 26.88 18.09
C ASN A 245 -4.92 25.36 18.04
N GLU A 246 -3.90 24.58 17.71
CA GLU A 246 -3.99 23.12 17.77
C GLU A 246 -4.31 22.63 19.20
N LEU A 247 -3.70 23.24 20.22
CA LEU A 247 -3.99 22.89 21.61
C LEU A 247 -5.41 23.28 22.02
N LYS A 248 -5.93 24.43 21.57
CA LYS A 248 -7.33 24.82 21.80
C LYS A 248 -8.29 23.78 21.26
N GLU A 249 -8.13 23.34 20.01
CA GLU A 249 -8.97 22.30 19.42
C GLU A 249 -8.99 21.02 20.25
N ILE A 250 -7.82 20.60 20.77
CA ILE A 250 -7.72 19.41 21.61
C ILE A 250 -8.53 19.62 22.90
N LEU A 251 -8.30 20.73 23.60
CA LEU A 251 -8.97 21.01 24.88
C LEU A 251 -10.48 21.19 24.71
N ASP A 252 -10.91 21.89 23.65
CA ASP A 252 -12.31 22.07 23.28
C ASP A 252 -12.98 20.71 23.01
N SER A 253 -12.28 19.77 22.36
CA SER A 253 -12.79 18.41 22.10
C SER A 253 -13.02 17.56 23.35
N PHE A 254 -12.44 17.97 24.49
CA PHE A 254 -12.66 17.35 25.80
C PHE A 254 -13.45 18.26 26.75
N GLU A 255 -13.98 19.39 26.28
CA GLU A 255 -14.71 20.37 27.11
C GLU A 255 -13.87 20.85 28.31
N ILE A 256 -12.57 21.05 28.11
CA ILE A 256 -11.65 21.53 29.15
C ILE A 256 -11.56 23.05 29.08
N HIS A 257 -12.01 23.74 30.13
CA HIS A 257 -11.94 25.21 30.20
C HIS A 257 -10.50 25.72 30.35
N TYR A 258 -10.16 26.78 29.60
CA TYR A 258 -8.86 27.47 29.64
C TYR A 258 -9.00 29.00 29.54
N ASN A 259 -7.98 29.73 29.99
CA ASN A 259 -7.92 31.18 29.95
C ASN A 259 -7.03 31.68 28.80
N ASP A 260 -7.62 32.46 27.89
CA ASP A 260 -6.92 33.10 26.76
C ASP A 260 -6.67 34.60 26.99
N LYS A 261 -6.35 34.98 28.23
CA LYS A 261 -5.94 36.37 28.53
C LYS A 261 -4.49 36.55 28.07
N GLY A 262 -4.30 37.04 26.85
CA GLY A 262 -3.02 37.63 26.44
C GLY A 262 -2.65 38.75 27.43
N LYS A 263 -1.41 38.78 27.92
CA LYS A 263 -0.89 39.97 28.60
C LYS A 263 -0.99 41.13 27.60
N LYS A 264 -2.04 41.97 27.68
CA LYS A 264 -2.01 43.30 27.08
C LYS A 264 -0.83 44.01 27.75
N ARG A 265 0.28 44.18 27.02
CA ARG A 265 1.31 45.15 27.41
C ARG A 265 0.58 46.49 27.44
N LYS A 266 0.42 47.06 28.65
CA LYS A 266 0.07 48.47 28.79
C LYS A 266 1.29 49.24 28.30
N THR A 267 1.25 49.71 27.06
CA THR A 267 2.00 50.90 26.62
C THR A 267 1.41 52.13 27.29
#